data_AF-A0A151EJ80-F1
#
_entry.id   AF-A0A151EJ80-F1
#
_cell.length_a   1.000
_cell.length_b   1.000
_cell.length_c   1.000
_cell.angle_alpha   90.00
_cell.angle_beta   90.00
_cell.angle_gamma   90.00
#
_symmetry.space_group_name_H-M   'P 1'
#
loop_
_entity.id
_entity.type
_entity.pdbx_description
1 polymer ?
#
loop_
_entity_poly.entity_id
_entity_poly.type
_entity_poly.pdbx_seq_one_letter_code
_entity_poly.pdbx_strand_id
1 'polypeptide(L)'
;MEDEALTLADVADIIMVEFSKSMGGLVEASPYIEKAYRGAGLNLYHPTKEQLERAIHNLADIEKELFGEATAEKNRKARLEMLARIDPIQ
;
A
#
# COMPACT_ATOMS: atom_id res chain seq x y z
N MET A 1 26.14 -1.66 4.92
CA MET A 1 24.84 -2.36 4.95
C MET A 1 24.43 -2.40 3.51
N GLU A 2 24.37 -3.57 2.91
CA GLU A 2 23.78 -3.72 1.57
C GLU A 2 22.33 -3.25 1.70
N ASP A 3 21.95 -2.20 0.98
CA ASP A 3 20.55 -1.84 0.80
C ASP A 3 19.92 -3.00 0.03
N GLU A 4 19.29 -3.94 0.73
CA GLU A 4 18.49 -4.98 0.09
C GLU A 4 17.43 -4.27 -0.77
N ALA A 5 17.46 -4.57 -2.08
CA ALA A 5 16.49 -4.02 -3.00
C ALA A 5 15.10 -4.51 -2.58
N LEU A 6 14.20 -3.57 -2.31
CA LEU A 6 12.81 -3.90 -1.98
C LEU A 6 12.16 -4.64 -3.15
N THR A 7 11.35 -5.65 -2.84
CA THR A 7 10.48 -6.33 -3.79
C THR A 7 9.08 -5.71 -3.78
N LEU A 8 8.25 -6.10 -4.75
CA LEU A 8 6.83 -5.71 -4.77
C LEU A 8 6.06 -6.28 -3.56
N ALA A 9 6.44 -7.45 -3.05
CA ALA A 9 5.86 -8.01 -1.84
C ALA A 9 6.21 -7.17 -0.60
N ASP A 10 7.47 -6.73 -0.49
CA ASP A 10 7.89 -5.85 0.62
C ASP A 10 7.12 -4.53 0.60
N VAL A 11 6.85 -3.95 -0.58
CA VAL A 11 6.02 -2.75 -0.70
C VAL A 11 4.60 -3.00 -0.19
N ALA A 12 3.99 -4.13 -0.57
CA ALA A 12 2.65 -4.51 -0.10
C ALA A 12 2.59 -4.63 1.43
N ASP A 13 3.62 -5.24 2.02
CA ASP A 13 3.72 -5.45 3.47
C ASP A 13 3.98 -4.15 4.23
N ILE A 14 4.86 -3.28 3.71
CA ILE A 14 5.11 -1.96 4.30
C ILE A 14 3.82 -1.14 4.32
N ILE A 15 3.10 -1.08 3.20
CA ILE A 15 1.82 -0.37 3.11
C ILE A 15 0.82 -0.91 4.13
N MET A 16 0.70 -2.25 4.23
CA MET A 16 -0.19 -2.91 5.18
C MET A 16 0.17 -2.54 6.62
N VAL A 17 1.46 -2.58 6.98
CA VAL A 17 1.94 -2.27 8.34
C VAL A 17 1.74 -0.81 8.69
N GLU A 18 2.06 0.12 7.79
CA GLU A 18 1.87 1.55 8.01
C GLU A 18 0.40 1.91 8.20
N PHE A 19 -0.46 1.41 7.31
CA PHE A 19 -1.89 1.63 7.43
C PHE A 19 -2.45 1.01 8.72
N SER A 20 -2.03 -0.21 9.07
CA SER A 20 -2.42 -0.86 10.32
C SER A 20 -2.04 -0.04 11.55
N LYS A 21 -0.85 0.55 11.58
CA LYS A 21 -0.41 1.44 12.67
C LYS A 21 -1.30 2.68 12.78
N SER A 22 -1.72 3.27 11.65
CA SER A 22 -2.62 4.44 11.66
C SER A 22 -4.03 4.14 12.18
N MET A 23 -4.46 2.88 12.07
CA MET A 23 -5.78 2.40 12.51
C MET A 23 -5.81 1.88 13.96
N GLY A 24 -4.67 1.84 14.65
CA GLY A 24 -4.55 1.29 16.01
C GLY A 24 -4.25 -0.21 16.06
N GLY A 25 -4.06 -0.87 14.93
CA GLY A 25 -3.77 -2.30 14.86
C GLY A 25 -4.18 -2.95 13.55
N LEU A 26 -3.72 -4.19 13.36
CA LEU A 26 -4.06 -5.00 12.18
C LEU A 26 -5.55 -5.39 12.17
N VAL A 27 -6.15 -5.64 13.35
CA VAL A 27 -7.55 -6.08 13.46
C VAL A 27 -8.50 -5.02 12.93
N GLU A 28 -8.26 -3.76 13.29
CA GLU A 28 -9.04 -2.59 12.90
C GLU A 28 -8.83 -2.24 11.42
N ALA A 29 -7.62 -2.46 10.92
CA ALA A 29 -7.24 -2.13 9.55
C ALA A 29 -7.66 -3.19 8.52
N SER A 30 -7.72 -4.46 8.93
CA SER A 30 -7.92 -5.61 8.02
C SER A 30 -9.12 -5.45 7.07
N PRO A 31 -10.33 -5.01 7.51
CA PRO A 31 -11.47 -4.85 6.60
C PRO A 31 -11.20 -3.84 5.47
N TYR A 32 -10.45 -2.78 5.76
CA TYR A 32 -10.12 -1.73 4.80
C TYR A 32 -9.00 -2.16 3.84
N ILE A 33 -7.98 -2.84 4.36
CA ILE A 33 -6.91 -3.42 3.56
C ILE A 33 -7.50 -4.47 2.61
N GLU A 34 -8.35 -5.36 3.10
CA GLU A 34 -9.01 -6.36 2.28
C GLU A 34 -9.85 -5.70 1.18
N LYS A 35 -10.65 -4.68 1.51
CA LYS A 35 -11.44 -3.93 0.53
C LYS A 35 -10.55 -3.31 -0.55
N ALA A 36 -9.46 -2.64 -0.16
CA ALA A 36 -8.54 -1.99 -1.10
C ALA A 36 -7.82 -2.99 -2.01
N TYR A 37 -7.25 -4.04 -1.41
CA TYR A 37 -6.43 -5.04 -2.11
C TYR A 37 -7.29 -5.93 -3.02
N ARG A 38 -8.45 -6.36 -2.54
CA ARG A 38 -9.44 -7.11 -3.36
C ARG A 38 -9.94 -6.25 -4.51
N GLY A 39 -10.26 -4.97 -4.27
CA GLY A 39 -10.70 -4.04 -5.32
C GLY A 39 -9.63 -3.76 -6.38
N ALA A 40 -8.35 -3.91 -6.02
CA ALA A 40 -7.22 -3.77 -6.93
C ALA A 40 -6.87 -5.05 -7.70
N GLY A 41 -7.45 -6.19 -7.29
CA GLY A 41 -7.09 -7.51 -7.77
C GLY A 41 -5.67 -7.92 -7.37
N LEU A 42 -5.16 -7.43 -6.24
CA LEU A 42 -3.80 -7.69 -5.78
C LEU A 42 -3.64 -9.16 -5.36
N ASN A 43 -2.68 -9.84 -5.99
CA ASN A 43 -2.25 -11.18 -5.57
C ASN A 43 -1.00 -11.05 -4.70
N LEU A 44 -1.12 -11.29 -3.38
CA LEU A 44 0.01 -11.14 -2.45
C LEU A 44 1.16 -12.12 -2.71
N TYR A 45 0.91 -13.25 -3.37
CA TYR A 45 1.97 -14.21 -3.72
C TYR A 45 2.77 -13.79 -4.96
N HIS A 46 2.13 -13.05 -5.86
CA HIS A 46 2.72 -12.59 -7.12
C HIS A 46 2.19 -11.19 -7.46
N PRO A 47 2.56 -10.16 -6.67
CA PRO A 47 2.04 -8.82 -6.87
C PRO A 47 2.64 -8.21 -8.14
N THR A 48 1.83 -7.48 -8.90
CA THR A 48 2.30 -6.64 -10.00
C THR A 48 2.31 -5.17 -9.60
N LYS A 49 3.14 -4.36 -10.26
CA LYS A 49 3.14 -2.90 -10.06
C LYS A 49 1.75 -2.30 -10.27
N GLU A 50 1.07 -2.71 -11.33
CA GLU A 50 -0.26 -2.19 -11.67
C GLU A 50 -1.32 -2.53 -10.60
N GLN A 51 -1.25 -3.73 -10.02
CA GLN A 51 -2.11 -4.10 -8.89
C GLN A 51 -1.81 -3.26 -7.65
N LEU A 52 -0.53 -3.01 -7.35
CA LEU A 52 -0.13 -2.18 -6.21
C LEU A 52 -0.50 -0.71 -6.40
N GLU A 53 -0.34 -0.15 -7.59
CA GLU A 53 -0.80 1.20 -7.91
C GLU A 53 -2.30 1.34 -7.64
N ARG A 54 -3.12 0.41 -8.16
CA ARG A 54 -4.57 0.39 -7.88
C ARG A 54 -4.85 0.25 -6.38
N ALA A 55 -4.12 -0.62 -5.67
CA ALA A 55 -4.32 -0.81 -4.24
C ALA A 55 -4.01 0.48 -3.45
N ILE A 56 -2.94 1.18 -3.82
CA ILE A 56 -2.56 2.48 -3.24
C ILE A 56 -3.65 3.53 -3.47
N HIS A 57 -4.23 3.58 -4.67
CA HIS A 57 -5.36 4.48 -4.97
C HIS A 57 -6.61 4.14 -4.14
N ASN A 58 -7.01 2.88 -4.12
CA ASN A 58 -8.17 2.44 -3.33
C ASN A 58 -7.98 2.71 -1.84
N LEU A 59 -6.76 2.53 -1.32
CA LEU A 59 -6.46 2.79 0.09
C LEU A 59 -6.46 4.29 0.39
N ALA A 60 -6.00 5.14 -0.53
CA ALA A 60 -6.06 6.59 -0.38
C ALA A 60 -7.52 7.11 -0.34
N ASP A 61 -8.41 6.51 -1.14
CA ASP A 61 -9.84 6.86 -1.09
C ASP A 61 -10.45 6.54 0.29
N ILE A 62 -10.07 5.40 0.88
CA ILE A 62 -10.46 5.03 2.25
C ILE A 62 -9.85 5.98 3.27
N GLU A 63 -8.55 6.28 3.17
CA GLU A 63 -7.87 7.21 4.08
C GLU A 63 -8.46 8.62 4.00
N LYS A 64 -8.96 9.03 2.85
CA LYS A 64 -9.62 10.34 2.68
C LYS A 64 -10.90 10.41 3.52
N GLU A 65 -11.66 9.32 3.59
CA GLU A 65 -12.86 9.22 4.42
C GLU A 65 -12.53 9.17 5.92
N LEU A 66 -11.43 8.49 6.30
CA LEU A 66 -11.08 8.25 7.71
C LEU A 66 -10.24 9.37 8.34
N PHE A 67 -9.28 9.92 7.60
CA PHE A 67 -8.24 10.81 8.11
C PHE A 67 -8.18 12.15 7.38
N GLY A 68 -9.00 12.33 6.35
CA GLY A 68 -9.07 13.53 5.53
C GLY A 68 -8.11 13.54 4.34
N GLU A 69 -8.39 14.45 3.41
CA GLU A 69 -7.74 14.52 2.09
C GLU A 69 -6.24 14.76 2.15
N ALA A 70 -5.77 15.64 3.04
CA ALA A 70 -4.34 15.96 3.15
C ALA A 70 -3.50 14.75 3.57
N THR A 71 -4.01 13.94 4.51
CA THR A 71 -3.35 12.71 4.99
C THR A 71 -3.33 11.66 3.88
N ALA A 72 -4.48 11.44 3.23
CA ALA A 72 -4.61 10.49 2.14
C ALA A 72 -3.64 10.81 0.99
N GLU A 73 -3.55 12.08 0.57
CA GLU A 73 -2.67 12.47 -0.54
C GLU A 73 -1.19 12.31 -0.19
N LYS A 74 -0.80 12.68 1.04
CA LYS A 74 0.56 12.49 1.54
C LYS A 74 0.95 11.01 1.52
N ASN A 75 0.09 10.14 2.04
CA ASN A 75 0.35 8.71 2.12
C ASN A 75 0.38 8.08 0.72
N ARG A 76 -0.57 8.44 -0.15
CA ARG A 76 -0.61 8.00 -1.55
C ARG A 76 0.69 8.32 -2.27
N LYS A 77 1.13 9.59 -2.20
CA LYS A 77 2.36 10.05 -2.85
C LYS A 77 3.58 9.27 -2.35
N ALA A 78 3.75 9.12 -1.04
CA ALA A 78 4.87 8.38 -0.46
C ALA A 78 4.91 6.92 -0.93
N ARG A 79 3.76 6.25 -1.00
CA ARG A 79 3.66 4.85 -1.46
C ARG A 79 3.93 4.70 -2.95
N LEU A 80 3.46 5.63 -3.78
CA LEU A 80 3.77 5.64 -5.22
C LEU A 80 5.26 5.90 -5.47
N GLU A 81 5.88 6.81 -4.71
CA GLU A 81 7.33 7.02 -4.78
C GLU A 81 8.13 5.78 -4.36
N MET A 82 7.65 5.04 -3.36
CA MET A 82 8.24 3.76 -2.96
C MET A 82 8.13 2.72 -4.07
N LEU A 83 6.93 2.56 -4.65
CA LEU A 83 6.69 1.61 -5.73
C LEU A 83 7.50 1.92 -7.00
N ALA A 84 7.69 3.20 -7.31
CA ALA A 84 8.47 3.64 -8.46
C ALA A 84 9.97 3.28 -8.36
N ARG A 85 10.49 3.09 -7.14
CA ARG A 85 11.89 2.71 -6.90
C ARG A 85 12.15 1.20 -7.07
N ILE A 86 11.10 0.40 -7.18
CA ILE A 86 11.24 -1.04 -7.47
C ILE A 86 11.57 -1.18 -8.94
N ASP A 87 12.74 -1.69 -9.30
CA ASP A 87 13.09 -1.89 -10.71
C ASP A 87 12.21 -2.97 -11.36
N PRO A 88 11.83 -2.84 -12.64
CA PRO A 88 11.06 -3.86 -13.35
C PRO A 88 11.86 -5.14 -13.68
N ILE A 89 13.13 -5.22 -13.26
CA ILE A 89 14.06 -6.31 -13.56
C ILE A 89 14.58 -6.90 -12.24
N GLN A 90 13.70 -7.61 -11.53
CA GLN A 90 14.07 -8.61 -10.51
C GLN A 90 13.30 -9.88 -10.85
#